data_AF-A0A1J4V5P2-F1
#
_entry.id   AF-A0A1J4V5P2-F1
#
_cell.length_a   1.000
_cell.length_b   1.000
_cell.length_c   1.000
_cell.angle_alpha   90.00
_cell.angle_beta   90.00
_cell.angle_gamma   90.00
#
_symmetry.space_group_name_H-M   'P 1'
#
loop_
_entity.id
_entity.type
_entity.pdbx_description
1 polymer ?
#
loop_
_entity_poly.entity_id
_entity_poly.type
_entity_poly.pdbx_seq_one_letter_code
_entity_poly.pdbx_strand_id
1 'polypeptide(L)'
;MKGASVPFTLVHSRRKDQSCLKLDESVTHVHIAGYPYKWLLEAIVRCAPNVRTIRIVPAYKDKLTTTHLNFFRENKILMVIGCRHAAHGWKGKRIHRSSRFKERRRFLLDLRGEQKERFEALLRLGFREAIIAARYYCLRGEEAITLFEIARLFDFQNVANDSYISKLIIAVLHYLDPSFYATGEAEQTAKVIATRVKRLRDAQENTRKLQCLAEREAIITARYIAEARQLGFGYPTRIPIKKAPTYCALLRKVVDGELLVLRQKSPKRYEAIVLRFGIDNPKQPVYRSYTQVAKIMGGTRQNIGLLVPSGLRLLGITNQ
;
A
#
# COMPACT_ATOMS: atom_id res chain seq x y z
N MET A 1 38.29 9.12 -44.29
CA MET A 1 39.47 9.31 -43.40
C MET A 1 39.04 9.13 -41.95
N LYS A 2 39.50 8.07 -41.26
CA LYS A 2 39.26 7.87 -39.83
C LYS A 2 40.27 8.74 -39.08
N GLY A 3 39.85 9.92 -38.59
CA GLY A 3 40.69 10.74 -37.73
C GLY A 3 41.05 9.96 -36.47
N ALA A 4 42.34 9.85 -36.16
CA ALA A 4 42.80 9.23 -34.92
C ALA A 4 42.19 9.98 -33.73
N SER A 5 41.40 9.30 -32.90
CA SER A 5 40.79 9.95 -31.73
C SER A 5 41.88 10.21 -30.71
N VAL A 6 42.13 11.48 -30.38
CA VAL A 6 43.07 11.84 -29.32
C VAL A 6 42.63 11.18 -28.00
N PRO A 7 43.49 10.40 -27.33
CA PRO A 7 43.14 9.72 -26.09
C PRO A 7 42.96 10.74 -24.95
N PHE A 8 41.92 10.55 -24.13
CA PHE A 8 41.66 11.36 -22.94
C PHE A 8 42.07 10.60 -21.68
N THR A 9 42.82 11.25 -20.80
CA THR A 9 43.14 10.73 -19.46
C THR A 9 41.92 10.83 -18.57
N LEU A 10 41.53 9.73 -17.92
CA LEU A 10 40.31 9.67 -17.13
C LEU A 10 40.53 10.19 -15.71
N VAL A 11 39.67 11.09 -15.26
CA VAL A 11 39.60 11.58 -13.88
C VAL A 11 38.22 11.30 -13.31
N HIS A 12 38.17 10.62 -12.16
CA HIS A 12 36.91 10.38 -11.46
C HIS A 12 36.62 11.52 -10.48
N SER A 13 35.43 12.11 -10.58
CA SER A 13 34.99 13.08 -9.59
C SER A 13 34.55 12.37 -8.31
N ARG A 14 35.45 12.29 -7.32
CA ARG A 14 35.19 11.83 -5.95
C ARG A 14 35.40 13.02 -5.01
N ARG A 15 34.49 13.25 -4.04
CA ARG A 15 34.55 14.43 -3.17
C ARG A 15 35.90 14.51 -2.44
N LYS A 16 36.67 15.58 -2.72
CA LYS A 16 37.92 15.98 -2.04
C LYS A 16 39.06 14.96 -2.01
N ASP A 17 39.01 13.92 -2.85
CA ASP A 17 40.08 12.93 -2.94
C ASP A 17 41.01 13.25 -4.13
N GLN A 18 42.18 13.80 -3.84
CA GLN A 18 43.20 14.12 -4.84
C GLN A 18 44.06 12.91 -5.23
N SER A 19 44.03 11.81 -4.46
CA SER A 19 44.82 10.60 -4.74
C SER A 19 44.43 9.90 -6.04
N CYS A 20 43.25 10.23 -6.56
CA CYS A 20 42.71 9.72 -7.83
C CYS A 20 43.26 10.45 -9.06
N LEU A 21 44.01 11.55 -8.91
CA LEU A 21 44.55 12.35 -10.01
C LEU A 21 45.91 11.80 -10.44
N LYS A 22 45.89 10.71 -11.20
CA LYS A 22 47.08 10.23 -11.93
C LYS A 22 47.31 11.09 -13.17
N LEU A 23 47.72 12.34 -12.94
CA LEU A 23 47.98 13.33 -13.96
C LEU A 23 49.42 13.81 -13.84
N ASP A 24 50.04 14.07 -14.98
CA ASP A 24 51.37 14.65 -15.09
C ASP A 24 51.38 15.74 -16.18
N GLU A 25 52.53 16.38 -16.37
CA GLU A 25 52.71 17.47 -17.32
C GLU A 25 52.53 17.04 -18.79
N SER A 26 52.59 15.74 -19.11
CA SER A 26 52.37 15.23 -20.47
C SER A 26 50.89 15.19 -20.85
N VAL A 27 49.99 15.25 -19.87
CA VAL A 27 48.54 15.14 -20.11
C VAL A 27 47.99 16.42 -20.73
N THR A 28 47.56 16.32 -21.98
CA THR A 28 46.96 17.43 -22.73
C THR A 28 45.43 17.36 -22.82
N HIS A 29 44.83 16.18 -22.58
CA HIS A 29 43.40 15.94 -22.74
C HIS A 29 42.85 15.14 -21.55
N VAL A 30 41.86 15.68 -20.84
CA VAL A 30 41.29 15.07 -19.62
C VAL A 30 39.80 14.83 -19.76
N HIS A 31 39.30 13.64 -19.40
CA HIS A 31 37.88 13.34 -19.33
C HIS A 31 37.44 13.19 -17.87
N ILE A 32 36.47 14.01 -17.45
CA ILE A 32 35.92 13.96 -16.09
C ILE A 32 34.71 13.02 -16.06
N ALA A 33 34.86 11.89 -15.38
CA ALA A 33 33.78 10.99 -15.03
C ALA A 33 33.10 11.44 -13.73
N GLY A 34 32.13 12.34 -13.85
CA GLY A 34 31.31 12.89 -12.77
C GLY A 34 31.15 14.41 -12.85
N TYR A 35 30.68 15.03 -11.77
CA TYR A 35 30.46 16.48 -11.73
C TYR A 35 31.82 17.22 -11.67
N PRO A 36 32.06 18.24 -12.53
CA PRO A 36 33.34 18.94 -12.59
C PRO A 36 33.43 20.02 -11.52
N TYR A 37 33.57 19.62 -10.24
CA TYR A 37 33.72 20.59 -9.15
C TYR A 37 34.88 21.56 -9.40
N LYS A 38 34.75 22.82 -8.96
CA LYS A 38 35.80 23.85 -9.09
C LYS A 38 37.16 23.36 -8.58
N TRP A 39 37.22 22.78 -7.38
CA TRP A 39 38.46 22.24 -6.80
C TRP A 39 39.10 21.17 -7.68
N LEU A 40 38.30 20.37 -8.40
CA LEU A 40 38.78 19.31 -9.28
C LEU A 40 39.40 19.91 -10.53
N LEU A 41 38.77 20.94 -11.10
CA LEU A 41 39.30 21.68 -12.24
C LEU A 41 40.64 22.35 -11.88
N GLU A 42 40.70 23.02 -10.73
CA GLU A 42 41.93 23.61 -10.20
C GLU A 42 43.03 22.56 -9.99
N ALA A 43 42.70 21.41 -9.42
CA ALA A 43 43.65 20.32 -9.21
C ALA A 43 44.15 19.71 -10.53
N ILE A 44 43.29 19.59 -11.55
CA ILE A 44 43.68 19.13 -12.90
C ILE A 44 44.72 20.08 -13.50
N VAL A 45 44.47 21.39 -13.50
CA VAL A 45 45.40 22.37 -14.08
C VAL A 45 46.72 22.40 -13.32
N ARG A 46 46.69 22.26 -11.99
CA ARG A 46 47.90 22.19 -11.17
C ARG A 46 48.76 20.96 -11.46
N CYS A 47 48.14 19.79 -11.66
CA CYS A 47 48.87 18.53 -11.90
C CYS A 47 49.22 18.31 -13.39
N ALA A 48 48.45 18.89 -14.31
CA ALA A 48 48.64 18.82 -15.76
C ALA A 48 48.56 20.24 -16.36
N PRO A 49 49.62 21.06 -16.19
CA PRO A 49 49.63 22.46 -16.64
C PRO A 49 49.46 22.61 -18.16
N ASN A 50 49.79 21.57 -18.93
CA ASN A 50 49.67 21.55 -20.39
C ASN A 50 48.29 21.07 -20.88
N VAL A 51 47.30 20.92 -20.00
CA VAL A 51 45.96 20.50 -20.38
C VAL A 51 45.32 21.55 -21.31
N ARG A 52 44.89 21.11 -22.50
CA ARG A 52 44.25 21.97 -23.51
C ARG A 52 42.77 21.71 -23.64
N THR A 53 42.32 20.50 -23.31
CA THR A 53 40.93 20.10 -23.49
C THR A 53 40.43 19.28 -22.32
N ILE A 54 39.29 19.69 -21.77
CA ILE A 54 38.59 18.94 -20.74
C ILE A 54 37.22 18.50 -21.29
N ARG A 55 37.02 17.19 -21.33
CA ARG A 55 35.77 16.57 -21.75
C ARG A 55 34.86 16.29 -20.56
N ILE A 56 33.68 16.87 -20.56
CA ILE A 56 32.64 16.70 -19.53
C ILE A 56 31.53 15.79 -20.06
N VAL A 57 31.00 14.92 -19.18
CA VAL A 57 29.87 14.05 -19.51
C VAL A 57 28.60 14.88 -19.80
N PRO A 58 27.82 14.57 -20.85
CA PRO A 58 26.65 15.36 -21.25
C PRO A 58 25.64 15.65 -20.14
N ALA A 59 25.44 14.73 -19.19
CA ALA A 59 24.51 14.87 -18.07
C ALA A 59 24.80 16.06 -17.13
N TYR A 60 25.99 16.66 -17.23
CA TYR A 60 26.39 17.81 -16.43
C TYR A 60 26.42 19.12 -17.22
N LYS A 61 26.21 19.10 -18.54
CA LYS A 61 26.27 20.30 -19.40
C LYS A 61 25.40 21.43 -18.84
N ASP A 62 24.14 21.14 -18.54
CA ASP A 62 23.18 22.14 -18.08
C ASP A 62 23.32 22.48 -16.58
N LYS A 63 24.23 21.79 -15.88
CA LYS A 63 24.55 22.02 -14.46
C LYS A 63 25.80 22.88 -14.28
N LEU A 64 26.48 23.25 -15.36
CA LEU A 64 27.67 24.10 -15.30
C LEU A 64 27.27 25.54 -15.01
N THR A 65 27.72 26.06 -13.87
CA THR A 65 27.52 27.46 -13.51
C THR A 65 28.51 28.38 -14.25
N THR A 66 28.26 29.69 -14.22
CA THR A 66 29.17 30.74 -14.74
C THR A 66 30.59 30.59 -14.21
N THR A 67 30.77 30.14 -12.98
CA THR A 67 32.08 29.88 -12.37
C THR A 67 32.88 28.83 -13.14
N HIS A 68 32.25 27.77 -13.64
CA HIS A 68 32.94 26.74 -14.43
C HIS A 68 33.33 27.30 -15.80
N LEU A 69 32.42 28.04 -16.44
CA LEU A 69 32.66 28.63 -17.76
C LEU A 69 33.80 29.66 -17.73
N ASN A 70 33.84 30.49 -16.69
CA ASN A 70 34.93 31.45 -16.49
C ASN A 70 36.26 30.73 -16.24
N PHE A 71 36.28 29.66 -15.44
CA PHE A 71 37.49 28.85 -15.22
C PHE A 71 38.07 28.33 -16.54
N PHE A 72 37.25 27.77 -17.44
CA PHE A 72 37.72 27.30 -18.74
C PHE A 72 38.26 28.43 -19.62
N ARG A 73 37.61 29.59 -19.60
CA ARG A 73 38.02 30.78 -20.37
C ARG A 73 39.36 31.34 -19.88
N GLU A 74 39.50 31.54 -18.58
CA GLU A 74 40.71 32.10 -17.95
C GLU A 74 41.93 31.21 -18.17
N ASN A 75 41.75 29.89 -18.07
CA ASN A 75 42.84 28.92 -18.26
C ASN A 75 43.05 28.54 -19.74
N LYS A 76 42.33 29.15 -20.69
CA LYS A 76 42.39 28.84 -22.13
C LYS A 76 42.20 27.35 -22.45
N ILE A 77 41.34 26.68 -21.69
CA ILE A 77 41.04 25.25 -21.85
C ILE A 77 39.75 25.09 -22.66
N LEU A 78 39.82 24.30 -23.73
CA LEU A 78 38.64 23.93 -24.50
C LEU A 78 37.75 22.96 -23.71
N MET A 79 36.55 23.39 -23.39
CA MET A 79 35.52 22.51 -22.82
C MET A 79 34.80 21.76 -23.93
N VAL A 80 34.85 20.43 -23.90
CA VAL A 80 34.14 19.56 -24.85
C VAL A 80 33.08 18.76 -24.11
N ILE A 81 31.89 18.62 -24.69
CA ILE A 81 30.86 17.75 -24.15
C ILE A 81 30.93 16.40 -24.86
N GLY A 82 31.07 15.31 -24.11
CA GLY A 82 31.11 13.98 -24.73
C GLY A 82 31.40 12.83 -23.77
N CYS A 83 31.14 11.62 -24.24
CA CYS A 83 31.42 10.38 -23.51
C CYS A 83 32.88 9.93 -23.72
N ARG A 84 33.41 9.12 -22.79
CA ARG A 84 34.77 8.52 -22.89
C ARG A 84 34.97 7.73 -24.20
N HIS A 85 33.96 6.96 -24.60
CA HIS A 85 33.99 6.15 -25.82
C HIS A 85 32.93 6.66 -26.81
N ALA A 86 33.32 6.97 -28.05
CA ALA A 86 32.40 7.43 -29.09
C ALA A 86 31.25 6.42 -29.32
N ALA A 87 31.52 5.12 -29.22
CA ALA A 87 30.50 4.06 -29.30
C ALA A 87 29.38 4.16 -28.24
N HIS A 88 29.59 4.91 -27.15
CA HIS A 88 28.60 5.15 -26.10
C HIS A 88 27.83 6.46 -26.29
N GLY A 89 28.32 7.38 -27.13
CA GLY A 89 27.61 8.61 -27.51
C GLY A 89 26.62 8.40 -28.66
N TRP A 90 26.88 7.42 -29.53
CA TRP A 90 26.08 7.16 -30.75
C TRP A 90 25.17 5.91 -30.66
N LYS A 91 25.26 5.11 -29.59
CA LYS A 91 24.25 4.08 -29.30
C LYS A 91 23.08 4.73 -28.56
N GLY A 92 22.06 5.15 -29.31
CA GLY A 92 20.84 5.77 -28.80
C GLY A 92 20.41 5.19 -27.45
N LYS A 93 20.24 6.08 -26.46
CA LYS A 93 19.59 5.83 -25.16
C LYS A 93 19.96 4.52 -24.44
N ARG A 94 21.16 3.94 -24.61
CA ARG A 94 21.54 2.76 -23.80
C ARG A 94 21.93 3.21 -22.39
N ILE A 95 20.94 3.24 -21.50
CA ILE A 95 21.14 3.50 -20.07
C ILE A 95 22.19 2.52 -19.54
N HIS A 96 23.35 3.04 -19.15
CA HIS A 96 24.43 2.24 -18.61
C HIS A 96 24.03 1.68 -17.23
N ARG A 97 23.93 0.36 -17.09
CA ARG A 97 23.54 -0.31 -15.83
C ARG A 97 24.77 -0.77 -15.07
N SER A 98 24.83 -0.44 -13.78
CA SER A 98 25.91 -0.90 -12.89
C SER A 98 25.84 -2.41 -12.62
N SER A 99 26.94 -3.00 -12.16
CA SER A 99 26.96 -4.39 -11.67
C SER A 99 25.90 -4.62 -10.60
N ARG A 100 25.81 -3.70 -9.64
CA ARG A 100 24.80 -3.69 -8.55
C ARG A 100 23.37 -3.68 -9.06
N PHE A 101 23.09 -3.00 -10.18
CA PHE A 101 21.77 -3.05 -10.82
C PHE A 101 21.45 -4.46 -11.33
N LYS A 102 22.39 -5.09 -12.05
CA LYS A 102 22.20 -6.43 -12.62
C LYS A 102 22.02 -7.49 -11.55
N GLU A 103 22.80 -7.42 -10.48
CA GLU A 103 22.70 -8.31 -9.32
C GLU A 103 21.33 -8.23 -8.64
N ARG A 104 20.88 -7.01 -8.30
CA ARG A 104 19.57 -6.79 -7.67
C ARG A 104 18.40 -7.16 -8.58
N ARG A 105 18.54 -6.91 -9.89
CA ARG A 105 17.56 -7.36 -10.88
C ARG A 105 17.46 -8.88 -10.90
N ARG A 106 18.61 -9.57 -10.91
CA ARG A 106 18.66 -11.03 -10.88
C ARG A 106 18.00 -11.57 -9.61
N PHE A 107 18.36 -11.04 -8.45
CA PHE A 107 17.71 -11.39 -7.18
C PHE A 107 16.17 -11.28 -7.27
N LEU A 108 15.64 -10.16 -7.79
CA LEU A 108 14.19 -9.96 -7.92
C LEU A 108 13.52 -10.88 -8.97
N LEU A 109 14.22 -11.32 -10.00
CA LEU A 109 13.71 -12.28 -10.98
C LEU A 109 13.77 -13.72 -10.45
N ASP A 110 14.75 -14.01 -9.60
CA ASP A 110 15.02 -15.34 -9.08
C ASP A 110 14.38 -15.58 -7.69
N LEU A 111 13.45 -14.72 -7.27
CA LEU A 111 12.73 -14.88 -6.00
C LEU A 111 12.00 -16.23 -5.97
N ARG A 112 12.11 -16.94 -4.84
CA ARG A 112 11.46 -18.23 -4.59
C ARG A 112 10.79 -18.26 -3.21
N GLY A 113 9.85 -19.19 -3.04
CA GLY A 113 9.16 -19.43 -1.77
C GLY A 113 8.61 -18.15 -1.14
N GLU A 114 8.90 -17.97 0.14
CA GLU A 114 8.37 -16.87 0.94
C GLU A 114 8.75 -15.48 0.38
N GLN A 115 9.94 -15.31 -0.20
CA GLN A 115 10.37 -14.01 -0.73
C GLN A 115 9.53 -13.61 -1.95
N LYS A 116 9.22 -14.58 -2.82
CA LYS A 116 8.35 -14.38 -3.98
C LYS A 116 6.93 -14.02 -3.53
N GLU A 117 6.38 -14.77 -2.59
CA GLU A 117 5.05 -14.50 -2.03
C GLU A 117 4.95 -13.12 -1.39
N ARG A 118 5.97 -12.72 -0.61
CA ARG A 118 6.06 -11.39 0.00
C ARG A 118 6.07 -10.31 -1.08
N PHE A 119 6.89 -10.44 -2.12
CA PHE A 119 6.98 -9.44 -3.19
C PHE A 119 5.67 -9.34 -4.00
N GLU A 120 5.07 -10.47 -4.36
CA GLU A 120 3.77 -10.50 -5.05
C GLU A 120 2.65 -9.92 -4.19
N ALA A 121 2.68 -10.15 -2.88
CA ALA A 121 1.73 -9.54 -1.96
C ALA A 121 1.87 -8.01 -1.93
N LEU A 122 3.10 -7.48 -1.92
CA LEU A 122 3.32 -6.02 -2.01
C LEU A 122 2.72 -5.42 -3.28
N LEU A 123 2.95 -6.08 -4.43
CA LEU A 123 2.40 -5.64 -5.72
C LEU A 123 0.87 -5.69 -5.73
N ARG A 124 0.28 -6.78 -5.22
CA ARG A 124 -1.18 -6.95 -5.14
C ARG A 124 -1.85 -5.95 -4.21
N LEU A 125 -1.19 -5.60 -3.11
CA LEU A 125 -1.65 -4.61 -2.14
C LEU A 125 -1.36 -3.16 -2.57
N GLY A 126 -0.74 -2.95 -3.75
CA GLY A 126 -0.51 -1.62 -4.31
C GLY A 126 0.59 -0.82 -3.60
N PHE A 127 1.58 -1.48 -2.99
CA PHE A 127 2.70 -0.78 -2.37
C PHE A 127 3.54 -0.08 -3.44
N ARG A 128 3.53 1.27 -3.41
CA ARG A 128 4.21 2.12 -4.38
C ARG A 128 5.71 1.81 -4.46
N GLU A 129 6.34 1.49 -3.34
CA GLU A 129 7.76 1.13 -3.25
C GLU A 129 8.07 -0.13 -4.09
N ALA A 130 7.22 -1.15 -4.00
CA ALA A 130 7.37 -2.39 -4.76
C ALA A 130 7.10 -2.18 -6.26
N ILE A 131 6.10 -1.35 -6.59
CA ILE A 131 5.80 -0.99 -7.99
C ILE A 131 6.97 -0.23 -8.61
N ILE A 132 7.54 0.74 -7.87
CA ILE A 132 8.74 1.48 -8.27
C ILE A 132 9.92 0.53 -8.49
N ALA A 133 10.17 -0.39 -7.56
CA ALA A 133 11.25 -1.37 -7.70
C ALA A 133 11.06 -2.28 -8.92
N ALA A 134 9.84 -2.80 -9.12
CA ALA A 134 9.50 -3.62 -10.27
C ALA A 134 9.71 -2.88 -11.60
N ARG A 135 9.26 -1.61 -11.66
CA ARG A 135 9.41 -0.78 -12.86
C ARG A 135 10.86 -0.41 -13.13
N TYR A 136 11.62 -0.04 -12.10
CA TYR A 136 13.03 0.34 -12.24
C TYR A 136 13.90 -0.83 -12.72
N TYR A 137 13.64 -2.04 -12.22
CA TYR A 137 14.35 -3.26 -12.62
C TYR A 137 13.78 -3.94 -13.86
N CYS A 138 12.70 -3.42 -14.43
CA CYS A 138 12.07 -3.93 -15.66
C CYS A 138 11.73 -5.42 -15.52
N LEU A 139 11.02 -5.75 -14.44
CA LEU A 139 10.69 -7.13 -14.09
C LEU A 139 9.61 -7.72 -15.00
N ARG A 140 8.89 -6.91 -15.80
CA ARG A 140 7.87 -7.37 -16.75
C ARG A 140 8.30 -7.21 -18.21
N GLY A 141 9.59 -7.02 -18.45
CA GLY A 141 10.14 -6.83 -19.80
C GLY A 141 9.98 -5.41 -20.35
N GLU A 142 9.68 -4.43 -19.51
CA GLU A 142 9.54 -3.03 -19.92
C GLU A 142 10.87 -2.43 -20.39
N GLU A 143 10.78 -1.32 -21.14
CA GLU A 143 11.97 -0.55 -21.48
C GLU A 143 12.66 0.01 -20.23
N ALA A 144 13.98 -0.03 -20.27
CA ALA A 144 14.82 0.44 -19.20
C ALA A 144 14.71 1.97 -19.05
N ILE A 145 14.48 2.45 -17.82
CA ILE A 145 14.43 3.88 -17.50
C ILE A 145 15.31 4.26 -16.31
N THR A 146 15.70 5.52 -16.25
CA THR A 146 16.52 6.14 -15.19
C THR A 146 15.71 6.38 -13.92
N LEU A 147 16.38 6.64 -12.79
CA LEU A 147 15.70 7.03 -11.55
C LEU A 147 14.91 8.34 -11.73
N PHE A 148 15.45 9.28 -12.49
CA PHE A 148 14.77 10.52 -12.83
C PHE A 148 13.47 10.28 -13.61
N GLU A 149 13.48 9.38 -14.59
CA GLU A 149 12.27 9.01 -15.33
C GLU A 149 11.25 8.29 -14.45
N ILE A 150 11.69 7.43 -13.52
CA ILE A 150 10.81 6.88 -12.48
C ILE A 150 10.24 8.00 -11.62
N ALA A 151 11.05 8.99 -11.21
CA ALA A 151 10.58 10.11 -10.40
C ALA A 151 9.40 10.81 -11.09
N ARG A 152 9.56 11.08 -12.39
CA ARG A 152 8.55 11.74 -13.20
C ARG A 152 7.30 10.87 -13.41
N LEU A 153 7.45 9.56 -13.61
CA LEU A 153 6.33 8.63 -13.79
C LEU A 153 5.44 8.50 -12.54
N PHE A 154 6.02 8.76 -11.38
CA PHE A 154 5.31 8.73 -10.11
C PHE A 154 5.18 10.14 -9.53
N ASP A 155 5.12 11.20 -10.34
CA ASP A 155 4.80 12.58 -9.90
C ASP A 155 5.65 13.13 -8.73
N PHE A 156 6.92 12.75 -8.67
CA PHE A 156 7.84 13.26 -7.67
C PHE A 156 8.43 14.62 -8.14
N GLN A 157 7.90 15.73 -7.62
CA GLN A 157 8.08 17.10 -8.17
C GLN A 157 9.49 17.74 -8.06
N ASN A 158 10.49 17.10 -7.44
CA ASN A 158 11.80 17.71 -7.12
C ASN A 158 13.01 16.95 -7.70
N VAL A 159 14.08 17.68 -8.04
CA VAL A 159 15.32 17.12 -8.65
C VAL A 159 16.13 16.24 -7.67
N ALA A 160 15.88 16.34 -6.36
CA ALA A 160 16.52 15.51 -5.32
C ALA A 160 15.92 14.09 -5.18
N ASN A 161 14.98 13.70 -6.05
CA ASN A 161 14.18 12.49 -5.88
C ASN A 161 14.89 11.17 -6.25
N ASP A 162 16.03 11.20 -6.95
CA ASP A 162 16.79 9.99 -7.28
C ASP A 162 17.25 9.23 -6.02
N SER A 163 17.73 9.97 -5.01
CA SER A 163 18.15 9.40 -3.72
C SER A 163 16.97 8.77 -2.98
N TYR A 164 15.82 9.46 -2.99
CA TYR A 164 14.60 8.99 -2.36
C TYR A 164 14.06 7.71 -3.05
N ILE A 165 14.00 7.67 -4.37
CA ILE A 165 13.56 6.50 -5.13
C ILE A 165 14.51 5.32 -4.88
N SER A 166 15.82 5.58 -4.90
CA SER A 166 16.83 4.57 -4.53
C SER A 166 16.57 4.02 -3.13
N LYS A 167 16.25 4.87 -2.15
CA LYS A 167 15.85 4.44 -0.80
C LYS A 167 14.64 3.52 -0.82
N LEU A 168 13.56 3.90 -1.52
CA LEU A 168 12.35 3.06 -1.61
C LEU A 168 12.66 1.67 -2.19
N ILE A 169 13.49 1.63 -3.24
CA ILE A 169 13.91 0.38 -3.86
C ILE A 169 14.73 -0.48 -2.88
N ILE A 170 15.69 0.14 -2.17
CA ILE A 170 16.52 -0.56 -1.18
C ILE A 170 15.66 -1.07 -0.01
N ALA A 171 14.66 -0.30 0.43
CA ALA A 171 13.74 -0.72 1.48
C ALA A 171 12.95 -1.98 1.09
N VAL A 172 12.50 -2.08 -0.17
CA VAL A 172 11.85 -3.29 -0.67
C VAL A 172 12.82 -4.47 -0.67
N LEU A 173 14.03 -4.29 -1.19
CA LEU A 173 15.03 -5.36 -1.20
C LEU A 173 15.33 -5.86 0.22
N HIS A 174 15.53 -4.95 1.16
CA HIS A 174 15.79 -5.28 2.56
C HIS A 174 14.59 -5.95 3.26
N TYR A 175 13.36 -5.54 2.91
CA TYR A 175 12.15 -6.21 3.39
C TYR A 175 12.03 -7.66 2.90
N LEU A 176 12.45 -7.93 1.67
CA LEU A 176 12.45 -9.28 1.10
C LEU A 176 13.59 -10.14 1.64
N ASP A 177 14.76 -9.53 1.83
CA ASP A 177 15.96 -10.17 2.34
C ASP A 177 16.79 -9.17 3.17
N PRO A 178 16.79 -9.31 4.51
CA PRO A 178 17.52 -8.42 5.42
C PRO A 178 19.04 -8.39 5.21
N SER A 179 19.62 -9.34 4.46
CA SER A 179 21.06 -9.34 4.14
C SER A 179 21.47 -8.19 3.20
N PHE A 180 20.52 -7.59 2.47
CA PHE A 180 20.83 -6.43 1.63
C PHE A 180 21.17 -5.22 2.49
N TYR A 181 22.36 -4.66 2.26
CA TYR A 181 22.77 -3.39 2.87
C TYR A 181 21.74 -2.29 2.58
N ALA A 182 21.22 -1.71 3.68
CA ALA A 182 20.28 -0.62 3.70
C ALA A 182 20.82 0.52 4.56
N THR A 183 20.48 1.76 4.22
CA THR A 183 20.70 2.90 5.12
C THR A 183 19.66 2.87 6.23
N GLY A 184 19.90 3.51 7.38
CA GLY A 184 18.93 3.53 8.48
C GLY A 184 17.54 4.03 8.07
N GLU A 185 17.45 4.97 7.12
CA GLU A 185 16.15 5.38 6.57
C GLU A 185 15.47 4.30 5.70
N ALA A 186 16.24 3.53 4.93
CA ALA A 186 15.72 2.43 4.12
C ALA A 186 15.25 1.27 5.02
N GLU A 187 15.96 0.98 6.10
CA GLU A 187 15.55 0.02 7.12
C GLU A 187 14.25 0.46 7.80
N GLN A 188 14.14 1.72 8.18
CA GLN A 188 12.92 2.27 8.76
C GLN A 188 11.75 2.15 7.78
N THR A 189 11.99 2.43 6.50
CA THR A 189 10.98 2.27 5.44
C THR A 189 10.58 0.79 5.29
N ALA A 190 11.52 -0.15 5.36
CA ALA A 190 11.24 -1.60 5.33
C ALA A 190 10.38 -2.05 6.52
N LYS A 191 10.65 -1.53 7.73
CA LYS A 191 9.82 -1.78 8.94
C LYS A 191 8.40 -1.23 8.79
N VAL A 192 8.26 -0.05 8.17
CA VAL A 192 6.94 0.52 7.84
C VAL A 192 6.18 -0.37 6.85
N ILE A 193 6.86 -0.86 5.80
CA ILE A 193 6.29 -1.82 4.84
C ILE A 193 5.78 -3.07 5.59
N ALA A 194 6.62 -3.69 6.41
CA ALA A 194 6.25 -4.88 7.18
C ALA A 194 5.02 -4.65 8.08
N THR A 195 4.99 -3.52 8.78
CA THR A 195 3.87 -3.15 9.66
C THR A 195 2.57 -2.96 8.87
N ARG A 196 2.63 -2.28 7.71
CA ARG A 196 1.47 -2.07 6.85
C ARG A 196 0.94 -3.37 6.24
N VAL A 197 1.84 -4.27 5.82
CA VAL A 197 1.46 -5.60 5.32
C VAL A 197 0.69 -6.38 6.39
N LYS A 198 1.19 -6.41 7.62
CA LYS A 198 0.50 -7.07 8.74
C LYS A 198 -0.91 -6.51 8.94
N ARG A 199 -1.05 -5.19 9.07
CA ARG A 199 -2.35 -4.53 9.26
C ARG A 199 -3.35 -4.84 8.14
N LEU A 200 -2.89 -4.85 6.88
CA LEU A 200 -3.76 -5.14 5.74
C LEU A 200 -4.22 -6.61 5.74
N ARG A 201 -3.34 -7.55 6.11
CA ARG A 201 -3.70 -8.97 6.26
C ARG A 201 -4.74 -9.15 7.37
N ASP A 202 -4.51 -8.55 8.54
CA ASP A 202 -5.44 -8.61 9.67
C ASP A 202 -6.81 -8.03 9.30
N ALA A 203 -6.83 -6.90 8.56
CA ALA A 203 -8.06 -6.30 8.07
C ALA A 203 -8.82 -7.21 7.10
N GLN A 204 -8.12 -7.80 6.11
CA GLN A 204 -8.73 -8.74 5.15
C GLN A 204 -9.32 -9.98 5.84
N GLU A 205 -8.62 -10.52 6.84
CA GLU A 205 -9.11 -11.66 7.63
C GLU A 205 -10.36 -11.28 8.42
N ASN A 206 -10.37 -10.12 9.07
CA ASN A 206 -11.54 -9.62 9.80
C ASN A 206 -12.74 -9.39 8.87
N THR A 207 -12.54 -8.82 7.68
CA THR A 207 -13.61 -8.67 6.69
C THR A 207 -14.19 -10.03 6.28
N ARG A 208 -13.35 -11.04 6.03
CA ARG A 208 -13.83 -12.39 5.71
C ARG A 208 -14.62 -13.02 6.85
N LYS A 209 -14.15 -12.87 8.10
CA LYS A 209 -14.87 -13.35 9.29
C LYS A 209 -16.25 -12.70 9.40
N LEU A 210 -16.34 -11.39 9.20
CA LEU A 210 -17.61 -10.65 9.22
C LEU A 210 -18.55 -11.09 8.10
N GLN A 211 -18.04 -11.34 6.90
CA GLN A 211 -18.83 -11.88 5.77
C GLN A 211 -19.41 -13.27 6.10
N CYS A 212 -18.58 -14.18 6.61
CA CYS A 212 -19.03 -15.52 7.01
C CYS A 212 -20.10 -15.47 8.12
N LEU A 213 -19.94 -14.58 9.10
CA LEU A 213 -20.96 -14.36 10.13
C LEU A 213 -22.26 -13.82 9.54
N ALA A 214 -22.20 -12.84 8.63
CA ALA A 214 -23.37 -12.27 7.96
C ALA A 214 -24.11 -13.32 7.10
N GLU A 215 -23.38 -14.18 6.37
CA GLU A 215 -23.96 -15.28 5.60
C GLU A 215 -24.68 -16.29 6.50
N ARG A 216 -24.04 -16.69 7.61
CA ARG A 216 -24.66 -17.58 8.59
C ARG A 216 -25.92 -16.97 9.20
N GLU A 217 -25.87 -15.68 9.53
CA GLU A 217 -27.02 -14.92 10.05
C GLU A 217 -28.17 -14.83 9.03
N ALA A 218 -27.86 -14.64 7.74
CA ALA A 218 -28.85 -14.63 6.67
C ALA A 218 -29.54 -16.00 6.51
N ILE A 219 -28.78 -17.10 6.52
CA ILE A 219 -29.31 -18.48 6.43
C ILE A 219 -30.26 -18.77 7.61
N ILE A 220 -29.84 -18.42 8.83
CA ILE A 220 -30.66 -18.60 10.04
C ILE A 220 -31.95 -17.76 9.95
N THR A 221 -31.84 -16.50 9.51
CA THR A 221 -33.00 -15.62 9.37
C THR A 221 -33.98 -16.15 8.32
N ALA A 222 -33.49 -16.62 7.17
CA ALA A 222 -34.31 -17.21 6.12
C ALA A 222 -35.10 -18.43 6.61
N ARG A 223 -34.49 -19.29 7.43
CA ARG A 223 -35.17 -20.43 8.07
C ARG A 223 -36.37 -19.97 8.91
N TYR A 224 -36.19 -18.96 9.77
CA TYR A 224 -37.27 -18.48 10.62
C TYR A 224 -38.35 -17.69 9.85
N ILE A 225 -37.98 -17.00 8.77
CA ILE A 225 -38.95 -16.39 7.84
C ILE A 225 -39.83 -17.48 7.20
N ALA A 226 -39.23 -18.56 6.71
CA ALA A 226 -39.96 -19.66 6.10
C ALA A 226 -40.90 -20.34 7.11
N GLU A 227 -40.44 -20.56 8.34
CA GLU A 227 -41.26 -21.12 9.41
C GLU A 227 -42.45 -20.22 9.76
N ALA A 228 -42.24 -18.91 9.95
CA ALA A 228 -43.33 -17.97 10.22
C ALA A 228 -44.39 -17.98 9.10
N ARG A 229 -43.95 -18.06 7.83
CA ARG A 229 -44.85 -18.18 6.68
C ARG A 229 -45.65 -19.48 6.69
N GLN A 230 -45.04 -20.61 7.06
CA GLN A 230 -45.75 -21.88 7.21
C GLN A 230 -46.83 -21.83 8.28
N LEU A 231 -46.61 -21.04 9.34
CA LEU A 231 -47.60 -20.79 10.39
C LEU A 231 -48.66 -19.74 9.99
N GLY A 232 -48.58 -19.16 8.79
CA GLY A 232 -49.53 -18.17 8.27
C GLY A 232 -49.24 -16.71 8.67
N PHE A 233 -48.03 -16.43 9.17
CA PHE A 233 -47.62 -15.10 9.64
C PHE A 233 -46.53 -14.49 8.76
N GLY A 234 -46.49 -13.15 8.70
CA GLY A 234 -45.33 -12.40 8.24
C GLY A 234 -44.16 -12.53 9.21
N TYR A 235 -42.98 -12.04 8.81
CA TYR A 235 -41.80 -12.02 9.67
C TYR A 235 -41.41 -10.59 10.02
N PRO A 236 -41.18 -10.24 11.30
CA PRO A 236 -40.97 -8.86 11.69
C PRO A 236 -39.66 -8.30 11.13
N THR A 237 -39.74 -7.12 10.52
CA THR A 237 -38.52 -6.39 10.15
C THR A 237 -37.73 -6.03 11.41
N ARG A 238 -36.40 -6.23 11.37
CA ARG A 238 -35.46 -5.85 12.44
C ARG A 238 -35.60 -6.61 13.76
N ILE A 239 -36.22 -7.78 13.79
CA ILE A 239 -36.09 -8.66 14.94
C ILE A 239 -34.63 -9.15 15.06
N PRO A 240 -33.96 -9.02 16.23
CA PRO A 240 -32.63 -9.57 16.42
C PRO A 240 -32.66 -11.08 16.23
N ILE A 241 -31.63 -11.66 15.60
CA ILE A 241 -31.56 -13.10 15.29
C ILE A 241 -31.72 -13.95 16.55
N LYS A 242 -31.17 -13.52 17.69
CA LYS A 242 -31.33 -14.19 18.99
C LYS A 242 -32.79 -14.28 19.46
N LYS A 243 -33.69 -13.44 18.93
CA LYS A 243 -35.13 -13.41 19.26
C LYS A 243 -36.01 -14.05 18.19
N ALA A 244 -35.44 -14.45 17.06
CA ALA A 244 -36.13 -15.22 16.04
C ALA A 244 -36.72 -16.56 16.57
N PRO A 245 -35.98 -17.37 17.38
CA PRO A 245 -36.54 -18.60 17.94
C PRO A 245 -37.73 -18.32 18.87
N THR A 246 -37.62 -17.28 19.70
CA THR A 246 -38.69 -16.85 20.61
C THR A 246 -39.94 -16.43 19.84
N TYR A 247 -39.77 -15.74 18.71
CA TYR A 247 -40.87 -15.33 17.86
C TYR A 247 -41.59 -16.53 17.23
N CYS A 248 -40.85 -17.46 16.63
CA CYS A 248 -41.45 -18.66 16.04
C CYS A 248 -42.12 -19.55 17.10
N ALA A 249 -41.51 -19.71 18.29
CA ALA A 249 -42.16 -20.39 19.41
C ALA A 249 -43.46 -19.70 19.85
N LEU A 250 -43.47 -18.36 19.87
CA LEU A 250 -44.68 -17.59 20.17
C LEU A 250 -45.76 -17.81 19.10
N LEU A 251 -45.41 -17.80 17.81
CA LEU A 251 -46.36 -18.06 16.73
C LEU A 251 -47.03 -19.43 16.87
N ARG A 252 -46.30 -20.48 17.23
CA ARG A 252 -46.88 -21.80 17.52
C ARG A 252 -47.91 -21.71 18.65
N LYS A 253 -47.60 -21.00 19.74
CA LYS A 253 -48.54 -20.73 20.83
C LYS A 253 -49.75 -19.88 20.43
N VAL A 254 -49.65 -19.09 19.36
CA VAL A 254 -50.81 -18.41 18.76
C VAL A 254 -51.69 -19.42 18.04
N VAL A 255 -51.10 -20.27 17.19
CA VAL A 255 -51.80 -21.31 16.43
C VAL A 255 -52.50 -22.30 17.36
N ASP A 256 -51.85 -22.69 18.46
CA ASP A 256 -52.38 -23.62 19.47
C ASP A 256 -53.45 -22.98 20.38
N GLY A 257 -53.76 -21.68 20.20
CA GLY A 257 -54.74 -20.95 21.01
C GLY A 257 -54.28 -20.59 22.43
N GLU A 258 -53.10 -21.03 22.86
CA GLU A 258 -52.55 -20.78 24.20
C GLU A 258 -52.35 -19.28 24.49
N LEU A 259 -52.03 -18.47 23.46
CA LEU A 259 -51.91 -17.02 23.65
C LEU A 259 -53.24 -16.37 24.06
N LEU A 260 -54.39 -16.91 23.62
CA LEU A 260 -55.71 -16.42 24.03
C LEU A 260 -56.01 -16.76 25.50
N VAL A 261 -55.56 -17.93 25.97
CA VAL A 261 -55.65 -18.30 27.39
C VAL A 261 -54.85 -17.31 28.25
N LEU A 262 -53.66 -16.88 27.77
CA LEU A 262 -52.89 -15.85 28.46
C LEU A 262 -53.62 -14.51 28.52
N ARG A 263 -54.38 -14.14 27.47
CA ARG A 263 -55.21 -12.92 27.48
C ARG A 263 -56.21 -12.91 28.62
N GLN A 264 -56.83 -14.06 28.91
CA GLN A 264 -57.79 -14.20 30.01
C GLN A 264 -57.10 -14.16 31.38
N LYS A 265 -55.99 -14.89 31.55
CA LYS A 265 -55.28 -15.01 32.83
C LYS A 265 -54.45 -13.78 33.20
N SER A 266 -53.91 -13.07 32.21
CA SER A 266 -52.98 -11.95 32.42
C SER A 266 -53.03 -10.96 31.24
N PRO A 267 -54.10 -10.14 31.13
CA PRO A 267 -54.31 -9.22 30.00
C PRO A 267 -53.10 -8.31 29.70
N LYS A 268 -52.49 -7.72 30.73
CA LYS A 268 -51.32 -6.83 30.57
C LYS A 268 -50.08 -7.54 30.01
N ARG A 269 -49.86 -8.82 30.34
CA ARG A 269 -48.73 -9.60 29.80
C ARG A 269 -48.97 -9.99 28.35
N TYR A 270 -50.20 -10.39 28.04
CA TYR A 270 -50.64 -10.66 26.67
C TYR A 270 -50.41 -9.43 25.77
N GLU A 271 -50.91 -8.26 26.19
CA GLU A 271 -50.79 -7.03 25.41
C GLU A 271 -49.32 -6.64 25.18
N ALA A 272 -48.49 -6.72 26.22
CA ALA A 272 -47.06 -6.44 26.11
C ALA A 272 -46.35 -7.37 25.12
N ILE A 273 -46.69 -8.67 25.10
CA ILE A 273 -46.11 -9.65 24.16
C ILE A 273 -46.56 -9.37 22.74
N VAL A 274 -47.87 -9.17 22.54
CA VAL A 274 -48.46 -8.90 21.22
C VAL A 274 -47.81 -7.67 20.60
N LEU A 275 -47.72 -6.56 21.34
CA LEU A 275 -47.09 -5.33 20.86
C LEU A 275 -45.57 -5.48 20.62
N ARG A 276 -44.87 -6.22 21.50
CA ARG A 276 -43.40 -6.42 21.41
C ARG A 276 -43.03 -7.18 20.14
N PHE A 277 -43.77 -8.23 19.83
CA PHE A 277 -43.47 -9.13 18.70
C PHE A 277 -44.27 -8.81 17.43
N GLY A 278 -45.19 -7.84 17.47
CA GLY A 278 -45.95 -7.43 16.30
C GLY A 278 -47.10 -8.38 15.95
N ILE A 279 -47.57 -9.18 16.91
CA ILE A 279 -48.64 -10.16 16.69
C ILE A 279 -49.98 -9.46 16.42
N ASP A 280 -50.10 -8.19 16.78
CA ASP A 280 -51.25 -7.31 16.50
C ASP A 280 -51.50 -7.13 15.00
N ASN A 281 -50.47 -7.31 14.16
CA ASN A 281 -50.58 -7.28 12.70
C ASN A 281 -49.90 -8.51 12.08
N PRO A 282 -50.61 -9.66 11.99
CA PRO A 282 -50.02 -10.92 11.54
C PRO A 282 -49.37 -10.87 10.15
N LYS A 283 -49.88 -10.05 9.23
CA LYS A 283 -49.38 -9.97 7.85
C LYS A 283 -48.14 -9.08 7.72
N GLN A 284 -48.04 -8.06 8.57
CA GLN A 284 -46.93 -7.11 8.58
C GLN A 284 -46.49 -6.83 10.03
N PRO A 285 -45.92 -7.83 10.72
CA PRO A 285 -45.56 -7.67 12.11
C PRO A 285 -44.38 -6.72 12.26
N VAL A 286 -44.38 -5.93 13.33
CA VAL A 286 -43.29 -5.00 13.64
C VAL A 286 -42.72 -5.33 15.01
N TYR A 287 -41.42 -5.62 15.08
CA TYR A 287 -40.74 -5.84 16.35
C TYR A 287 -40.45 -4.51 17.03
N ARG A 288 -41.08 -4.24 18.18
CA ARG A 288 -41.02 -2.93 18.86
C ARG A 288 -40.20 -2.98 20.12
N SER A 289 -39.23 -2.11 20.33
CA SER A 289 -38.41 -2.06 21.55
C SER A 289 -39.24 -1.94 22.83
N TYR A 290 -38.70 -2.32 23.98
CA TYR A 290 -39.41 -2.17 25.26
C TYR A 290 -39.85 -0.73 25.55
N THR A 291 -39.06 0.26 25.10
CA THR A 291 -39.42 1.68 25.21
C THR A 291 -40.63 2.03 24.33
N GLN A 292 -40.67 1.52 23.10
CA GLN A 292 -41.81 1.73 22.20
C GLN A 292 -43.09 1.09 22.75
N VAL A 293 -42.99 -0.13 23.27
CA VAL A 293 -44.14 -0.81 23.91
C VAL A 293 -44.60 -0.06 25.15
N ALA A 294 -43.67 0.40 26.00
CA ALA A 294 -44.00 1.16 27.22
C ALA A 294 -44.74 2.47 26.92
N LYS A 295 -44.33 3.17 25.85
CA LYS A 295 -45.01 4.37 25.37
C LYS A 295 -46.46 4.09 24.93
N ILE A 296 -46.69 2.98 24.23
CA ILE A 296 -48.02 2.58 23.76
C ILE A 296 -48.91 2.17 24.95
N MET A 297 -48.37 1.41 25.90
CA MET A 297 -49.12 0.89 27.04
C MET A 297 -49.24 1.85 28.23
N GLY A 298 -48.67 3.06 28.16
CA GLY A 298 -48.70 4.03 29.26
C GLY A 298 -47.93 3.58 30.51
N GLY A 299 -46.66 3.17 30.36
CA GLY A 299 -45.83 2.71 31.48
C GLY A 299 -44.33 2.94 31.29
N THR A 300 -43.50 2.28 32.13
CA THR A 300 -42.04 2.37 32.05
C THR A 300 -41.42 1.21 31.27
N ARG A 301 -40.24 1.45 30.68
CA ARG A 301 -39.44 0.41 30.02
C ARG A 301 -39.16 -0.79 30.95
N GLN A 302 -38.89 -0.53 32.23
CA GLN A 302 -38.61 -1.55 33.23
C GLN A 302 -39.83 -2.45 33.46
N ASN A 303 -41.02 -1.87 33.57
CA ASN A 303 -42.26 -2.64 33.73
C ASN A 303 -42.52 -3.56 32.53
N ILE A 304 -42.33 -3.07 31.30
CA ILE A 304 -42.42 -3.93 30.10
C ILE A 304 -41.32 -5.01 30.11
N GLY A 305 -40.12 -4.65 30.55
CA GLY A 305 -38.99 -5.57 30.72
C GLY A 305 -39.25 -6.70 31.72
N LEU A 306 -40.24 -6.56 32.61
CA LEU A 306 -40.72 -7.62 33.50
C LEU A 306 -41.92 -8.37 32.89
N LEU A 307 -42.88 -7.65 32.32
CA LEU A 307 -44.11 -8.22 31.76
C LEU A 307 -43.83 -9.19 30.61
N VAL A 308 -42.96 -8.81 29.65
CA VAL A 308 -42.70 -9.65 28.47
C VAL A 308 -42.01 -10.97 28.86
N PRO A 309 -40.86 -11.00 29.57
CA PRO A 309 -40.25 -12.26 29.97
C PRO A 309 -41.11 -13.09 30.92
N SER A 310 -41.87 -12.45 31.82
CA SER A 310 -42.82 -13.16 32.69
C SER A 310 -43.94 -13.82 31.88
N GLY A 311 -44.51 -13.13 30.90
CA GLY A 311 -45.55 -13.70 30.05
C GLY A 311 -45.04 -14.82 29.14
N LEU A 312 -43.84 -14.67 28.57
CA LEU A 312 -43.20 -15.74 27.79
C LEU A 312 -42.97 -17.00 28.63
N ARG A 313 -42.54 -16.86 29.89
CA ARG A 313 -42.41 -17.98 30.82
C ARG A 313 -43.75 -18.67 31.11
N LEU A 314 -44.84 -17.93 31.23
CA LEU A 314 -46.19 -18.51 31.40
C LEU A 314 -46.65 -19.31 30.17
N LEU A 315 -46.10 -19.03 28.99
CA LEU A 315 -46.33 -19.80 27.76
C LEU A 315 -45.31 -20.94 27.59
N GLY A 316 -44.44 -21.19 28.57
CA GLY A 316 -43.37 -22.18 28.48
C GLY A 316 -42.23 -21.80 27.52
N ILE A 317 -42.18 -20.54 27.06
CA ILE A 317 -41.13 -20.05 26.16
C ILE A 317 -39.99 -19.49 27.00
N THR A 318 -38.87 -20.22 27.07
CA THR A 318 -37.65 -19.73 27.70
C THR A 318 -36.88 -18.83 26.74
N ASN A 319 -36.36 -17.71 27.26
CA ASN A 319 -35.45 -16.87 26.50
C ASN A 319 -34.13 -17.64 26.34
N GLN A 320 -33.87 -18.16 25.13
CA GLN A 320 -32.52 -18.52 24.70
C GLN A 320 -31.69 -17.26 24.41
#